data_AF-A0AAD3NG87-F1
#
_entry.id   AF-A0AAD3NG87-F1
#
_cell.length_a   1.000
_cell.length_b   1.000
_cell.length_c   1.000
_cell.angle_alpha   90.00
_cell.angle_beta   90.00
_cell.angle_gamma   90.00
#
_symmetry.space_group_name_H-M   'P 1'
#
loop_
_entity.id
_entity.type
_entity.pdbx_description
1 polymer ?
#
loop_
_entity_poly.entity_id
_entity_poly.type
_entity_poly.pdbx_seq_one_letter_code
_entity_poly.pdbx_strand_id
1 'polypeptide(L)'
;MKTVLYYSKRNKDVPLISTLHRNDAMSTREEKNPSADLDYNRNKGGVDNLEKCLELHSQHLAECSTEAGRLEETDVFYQRHCIQ
;
A
#
# COMPACT_ATOMS: atom_id res chain seq x y z
N MET A 1 -23.57 5.84 -19.16
CA MET A 1 -22.54 5.06 -18.42
C MET A 1 -21.81 4.24 -19.44
N LYS A 2 -20.47 4.29 -19.49
CA LYS A 2 -19.68 3.59 -20.51
C LYS A 2 -18.77 2.56 -19.83
N THR A 3 -18.75 1.36 -20.39
CA THR A 3 -17.85 0.29 -19.96
C THR A 3 -16.64 0.30 -20.87
N VAL A 4 -15.45 0.44 -20.29
CA VAL A 4 -14.16 0.38 -21.00
C VAL A 4 -13.55 -0.99 -20.72
N LEU A 5 -13.51 -1.84 -21.73
CA LEU A 5 -12.83 -3.13 -21.65
C LEU A 5 -11.41 -2.96 -22.20
N TYR A 6 -10.40 -3.29 -21.39
CA TYR A 6 -9.00 -3.19 -21.79
C TYR A 6 -8.23 -4.49 -21.54
N TYR A 7 -7.28 -4.78 -22.43
CA TYR A 7 -6.43 -5.97 -22.40
C TYR A 7 -5.06 -5.62 -21.79
N SER A 8 -4.93 -5.77 -20.49
CA SER A 8 -3.66 -5.52 -19.79
C SER A 8 -2.78 -6.78 -19.83
N LYS A 9 -2.04 -6.97 -20.94
CA LYS A 9 -1.10 -8.08 -21.26
C LYS A 9 -1.68 -9.51 -21.28
N ARG A 10 -1.31 -10.27 -22.33
CA ARG A 10 -1.50 -11.72 -22.54
C ARG A 10 -2.89 -12.26 -22.12
N ASN A 11 -3.91 -11.97 -22.93
CA ASN A 11 -5.24 -12.61 -22.91
C ASN A 11 -5.98 -12.57 -21.56
N LYS A 12 -5.76 -11.52 -20.77
CA LYS A 12 -6.57 -11.24 -19.58
C LYS A 12 -7.31 -9.95 -19.79
N ASP A 13 -8.64 -10.06 -19.80
CA ASP A 13 -9.53 -8.94 -19.96
C ASP A 13 -9.73 -8.32 -18.58
N VAL A 14 -9.50 -7.02 -18.47
CA VAL A 14 -9.73 -6.27 -17.25
C VAL A 14 -10.90 -5.33 -17.52
N PRO A 15 -12.12 -5.66 -17.06
CA PRO A 15 -13.25 -4.77 -17.23
C PRO A 15 -13.13 -3.58 -16.29
N LEU A 16 -13.19 -2.36 -16.84
CA LEU A 16 -13.23 -1.12 -16.08
C LEU A 16 -14.50 -0.33 -16.46
N ILE A 17 -15.31 0.03 -15.46
CA ILE A 17 -16.51 0.82 -15.70
C ILE A 17 -16.28 2.23 -15.19
N SER A 18 -16.47 3.23 -16.05
CA SER A 18 -16.32 4.62 -15.68
C SER A 18 -17.53 5.46 -16.05
N THR A 19 -17.96 6.31 -15.12
CA THR A 19 -18.97 7.35 -15.37
C THR A 19 -18.33 8.69 -15.76
N LEU A 20 -17.04 8.87 -15.47
CA LEU A 20 -16.27 10.08 -15.75
C LEU A 20 -15.81 10.16 -17.21
N HIS A 21 -15.36 9.03 -17.75
CA HIS A 21 -14.79 8.96 -19.09
C HIS A 21 -15.91 8.74 -20.13
N ARG A 22 -16.30 9.81 -20.84
CA ARG A 22 -17.32 9.76 -21.90
C ARG A 22 -16.76 9.31 -23.26
N ASN A 23 -15.46 9.49 -23.47
CA ASN A 23 -14.77 9.22 -24.73
C ASN A 23 -13.72 8.11 -24.54
N ASP A 24 -13.45 7.34 -25.61
CA ASP A 24 -12.43 6.27 -25.61
C ASP A 24 -11.03 6.84 -25.84
N ALA A 25 -10.67 7.86 -25.08
CA ALA A 25 -9.38 8.51 -25.21
C ALA A 25 -8.28 7.50 -24.81
N MET A 26 -7.32 7.30 -25.73
CA MET A 26 -6.13 6.52 -25.47
C MET A 26 -5.01 7.46 -25.03
N SER A 27 -4.11 6.96 -24.18
CA SER A 27 -2.91 7.71 -23.82
C SER A 27 -1.96 7.87 -25.01
N THR A 28 -1.21 8.97 -25.01
CA THR A 28 -0.17 9.25 -26.01
C THR A 28 1.14 8.50 -25.74
N ARG A 29 1.19 7.71 -24.66
CA ARG A 29 2.35 6.91 -24.25
C ARG A 29 2.51 5.70 -25.18
N GLU A 30 3.72 5.15 -25.26
CA GLU A 30 4.04 4.00 -26.13
C GLU A 30 3.14 2.78 -25.88
N GLU A 31 2.75 2.55 -24.62
CA GLU A 31 1.90 1.43 -24.21
C GLU A 31 0.44 1.55 -24.69
N LYS A 32 0.01 2.76 -25.11
CA LYS A 32 -1.36 3.05 -25.57
C LYS A 32 -2.45 2.50 -24.64
N ASN A 33 -2.29 2.66 -23.33
CA ASN A 33 -3.34 2.30 -22.37
C ASN A 33 -4.51 3.32 -22.47
N PRO A 34 -5.77 2.93 -22.25
CA PRO A 34 -6.90 3.85 -22.14
C PRO A 34 -6.69 4.87 -21.02
N SER A 35 -7.14 6.11 -21.21
CA SER A 35 -7.04 7.16 -20.19
C SER A 35 -7.73 6.75 -18.88
N ALA A 36 -8.88 6.09 -18.98
CA ALA A 36 -9.62 5.59 -17.82
C ALA A 36 -8.81 4.60 -16.97
N ASP A 37 -8.00 3.74 -17.60
CA ASP A 37 -7.13 2.78 -16.90
C ASP A 37 -5.98 3.50 -16.17
N LEU A 38 -5.38 4.52 -16.79
CA LEU A 38 -4.34 5.32 -16.16
C LEU A 38 -4.87 6.06 -14.92
N ASP A 39 -6.07 6.64 -15.03
CA ASP A 39 -6.69 7.37 -13.92
C ASP A 39 -7.12 6.44 -12.79
N TYR A 40 -7.64 5.25 -13.11
CA TYR A 40 -7.92 4.21 -12.13
C TYR A 40 -6.64 3.72 -11.43
N ASN A 41 -5.59 3.40 -12.18
CA ASN A 41 -4.34 2.91 -11.59
C ASN A 41 -3.66 3.96 -10.70
N ARG A 42 -3.87 5.25 -10.97
CA ARG A 42 -3.39 6.35 -10.12
C ARG A 42 -4.09 6.41 -8.77
N ASN A 43 -5.36 6.02 -8.67
CA ASN A 43 -6.18 6.22 -7.47
C ASN A 43 -6.51 4.93 -6.69
N LYS A 44 -6.36 3.75 -7.30
CA LYS A 44 -6.75 2.47 -6.68
C LYS A 44 -6.00 2.12 -5.39
N GLY A 45 -4.81 2.67 -5.16
CA GLY A 45 -3.94 2.31 -4.03
C GLY A 45 -4.18 3.08 -2.74
N GLY A 46 -5.15 4.01 -2.66
CA GLY A 46 -5.29 4.89 -1.50
C GLY A 46 -5.49 4.15 -0.17
N VAL A 47 -6.35 3.12 -0.16
CA VAL A 47 -6.64 2.32 1.03
C VAL A 47 -5.50 1.35 1.32
N ASP A 48 -5.06 0.58 0.32
CA ASP A 48 -3.99 -0.41 0.47
C ASP A 48 -2.67 0.22 0.95
N ASN A 49 -2.33 1.40 0.42
CA ASN A 49 -1.12 2.12 0.84
C ASN A 49 -1.21 2.56 2.31
N LEU A 50 -2.37 3.07 2.73
CA LEU A 50 -2.58 3.46 4.12
C LEU A 50 -2.55 2.25 5.05
N GLU A 51 -3.24 1.17 4.69
CA GLU A 51 -3.22 -0.09 5.43
C GLU A 51 -1.79 -0.60 5.60
N LYS A 52 -0.99 -0.57 4.53
CA LYS A 52 0.41 -1.00 4.61
C LYS A 52 1.24 -0.12 5.53
N CYS A 53 1.05 1.20 5.50
CA CYS A 53 1.71 2.11 6.43
C CYS A 53 1.32 1.84 7.89
N LEU A 54 0.04 1.57 8.16
CA LEU A 54 -0.44 1.25 9.50
C LEU A 54 0.11 -0.09 10.01
N GLU A 55 0.19 -1.08 9.14
CA GLU A 55 0.80 -2.37 9.46
C GLU A 55 2.28 -2.19 9.86
N LEU A 56 3.05 -1.46 9.04
CA LEU A 56 4.46 -1.17 9.32
C LEU A 56 4.62 -0.35 10.60
N HIS A 57 3.75 0.63 10.84
CA HIS A 57 3.78 1.41 12.06
C HIS A 57 3.52 0.53 13.30
N SER A 58 2.55 -0.37 13.22
CA SER A 58 2.19 -1.25 14.33
C SER A 58 3.32 -2.25 14.64
N GLN A 59 3.96 -2.80 13.60
CA GLN A 59 5.13 -3.65 13.73
C GLN A 59 6.29 -2.91 14.41
N HIS A 60 6.60 -1.70 13.95
CA HIS A 60 7.66 -0.88 14.53
C HIS A 60 7.40 -0.56 16.02
N LEU A 61 6.15 -0.26 16.39
CA LEU A 61 5.79 -0.03 17.79
C LEU A 61 5.95 -1.29 18.66
N ALA A 62 5.63 -2.47 18.13
CA ALA A 62 5.82 -3.74 18.83
C ALA A 62 7.31 -4.04 19.07
N GLU A 63 8.15 -3.78 18.07
CA GLU A 63 9.61 -3.92 18.19
C GLU A 63 10.18 -2.97 19.25
N CYS A 64 9.88 -1.67 19.17
CA CYS A 64 10.35 -0.69 20.16
C CYS A 64 9.87 -0.99 21.58
N SER A 65 8.63 -1.48 21.74
CA SER A 65 8.11 -1.88 23.06
C SER A 65 8.84 -3.09 23.63
N THR A 66 9.23 -4.03 22.76
CA THR A 66 10.01 -5.21 23.15
C THR A 66 11.43 -4.83 23.55
N GLU A 67 12.06 -3.93 22.81
CA GLU A 67 13.39 -3.39 23.13
C GLU A 67 13.38 -2.59 24.43
N ALA A 68 12.39 -1.73 24.65
CA ALA A 68 12.22 -0.99 25.91
C ALA A 68 12.03 -1.94 27.09
N GLY A 69 11.19 -2.97 26.96
CA GLY A 69 11.01 -3.99 27.99
C GLY A 69 12.29 -4.76 28.32
N ARG A 70 13.11 -5.07 27.30
CA ARG A 70 14.40 -5.74 27.49
C ARG A 70 15.41 -4.87 28.22
N LEU A 71 15.45 -3.57 27.93
CA LEU A 71 16.35 -2.62 28.59
C LEU A 71 15.98 -2.43 30.07
N GLU A 72 14.69 -2.28 30.38
CA GLU A 72 14.19 -2.19 31.75
C GLU A 72 14.54 -3.46 32.56
N GLU A 73 14.39 -4.64 31.95
CA GLU A 73 14.73 -5.91 32.60
C GLU A 73 16.24 -6.03 32.89
N THR A 74 17.09 -5.51 31.98
CA THR A 74 18.54 -5.45 32.21
C THR A 74 18.95 -4.44 33.28
N ASP A 75 18.30 -3.28 33.37
CA ASP A 75 18.58 -2.28 34.41
C ASP A 75 18.17 -2.78 35.81
N VAL A 76 17.01 -3.45 35.91
CA VAL A 76 16.57 -4.11 37.15
C VAL A 76 17.54 -5.24 37.54
N PHE A 77 18.03 -6.03 36.57
CA PHE A 77 19.02 -7.07 36.83
C PHE A 77 20.35 -6.48 37.33
N TYR A 78 20.84 -5.41 36.69
CA TYR A 78 22.10 -4.75 37.06
C TYR A 78 22.04 -4.16 38.47
N GLN A 79 20.96 -3.46 38.83
CA GLN A 79 20.77 -2.95 40.19
C GLN A 79 20.74 -4.06 41.25
N ARG A 80 20.09 -5.19 40.98
CA ARG A 80 20.05 -6.32 41.93
C ARG A 80 21.42 -6.98 42.13
N HIS A 81 22.25 -7.04 41.10
CA HIS A 81 23.52 -7.76 41.13
C HIS A 81 24.70 -6.90 41.62
N CYS A 82 24.60 -5.57 41.57
CA CYS A 82 25.64 -4.65 42.04
C CYS A 82 25.43 -4.11 43.47
N ILE A 83 24.27 -4.34 44.10
CA ILE A 83 23.97 -3.92 45.49
C ILE A 83 24.22 -5.07 46.50
N GLN A 84 24.84 -6.17 46.06
CA GLN A 84 25.37 -7.23 46.92
C GLN A 84 26.88 -7.10 47.07
#